data_AF-A0A6L5G838-F1
#
_entry.id   AF-A0A6L5G838-F1
#
_cell.length_a   1.000
_cell.length_b   1.000
_cell.length_c   1.000
_cell.angle_alpha   90.00
_cell.angle_beta   90.00
_cell.angle_gamma   90.00
#
_symmetry.space_group_name_H-M   'P 1'
#
loop_
_entity.id
_entity.type
_entity.pdbx_description
1 polymer ?
#
loop_
_entity_poly.entity_id
_entity_poly.type
_entity_poly.pdbx_seq_one_letter_code
_entity_poly.pdbx_strand_id
1 'polypeptide(L)'
;MTSSSKAQSRVRAARLEGRGWLNTGGKRLDLGSLKGKVVVLDFWTFCCINCLHVLDELRPLEAKYGDALVVIGVHSPKFEHERDPEALAAAVERYGVEHPVLDDPDLKTWDAYAARAWPTLVVVDPEGYVVSTMAGEGHVEALDAIIGGLVATHTAKGTLDPEGSPYVAAPPAETALRFPGKAIELPGGDVLVTDSARHRLVRLAPDLATVKGVIGTGARGRADGRDAEFNEPQGLVLLPEEVAAAVGYDLVVADTVNHLLRGVNLATGEVATVAGTGRQWRMDNGTDAALGVDLSSPWDLAWFEDRVVVAMAGIHQLWYFDPAAGTAGVYAGTTVESLKDGPLDQVWMAQPSGLAADGDRLWIADSETSALRYVERGEMHTAVGQGLFDFGHVDGPAAEALMQHPLGVAVLPDGRIAVADTYNGALRAYDPGTGEMSTLATGLAEPSDVVALGNRVAVVESAAHRLAVPDLAEAAVAGRHHRVTRKRTKVAPGRLRLDVLFEPAAGQKLDYTFGSPVQVTVSADPPQLLAEGAGRTEDLGRELVLADGIEQGVLQVVAQAATCDAEAEHPACHLTRQDWGVPVEITGDGVSTLKLVLRS
;
A
#
# COMPACT_ATOMS: atom_id res chain seq x y z
N MET A 1 17.11 6.09 50.67
CA MET A 1 15.68 5.87 50.41
C MET A 1 15.58 5.21 49.05
N THR A 2 15.23 3.93 49.02
CA THR A 2 15.03 3.13 47.81
C THR A 2 13.84 3.70 47.02
N SER A 3 14.10 4.17 45.80
CA SER A 3 13.06 4.57 44.85
C SER A 3 12.26 3.31 44.47
N SER A 4 11.05 3.21 45.02
CA SER A 4 10.07 2.21 44.59
C SER A 4 9.56 2.62 43.21
N SER A 5 10.06 1.97 42.16
CA SER A 5 9.44 2.03 40.84
C SER A 5 8.01 1.50 40.98
N LYS A 6 7.01 2.38 40.84
CA LYS A 6 5.61 1.95 40.74
C LYS A 6 5.53 0.91 39.62
N ALA A 7 5.19 -0.32 39.96
CA ALA A 7 4.91 -1.36 38.98
C ALA A 7 3.83 -0.83 38.03
N GLN A 8 4.16 -0.67 36.75
CA GLN A 8 3.18 -0.37 35.72
C GLN A 8 2.10 -1.46 35.76
N SER A 9 0.83 -1.03 35.80
CA SER A 9 -0.30 -1.95 35.72
C SER A 9 -0.28 -2.66 34.37
N ARG A 10 -0.02 -3.97 34.36
CA ARG A 10 -0.06 -4.79 33.14
C ARG A 10 -1.50 -4.86 32.62
N VAL A 11 -1.69 -4.62 31.33
CA VAL A 11 -3.00 -4.69 30.65
C VAL A 11 -3.17 -6.08 30.03
N ARG A 12 -4.29 -6.74 30.33
CA ARG A 12 -4.61 -8.03 29.70
C ARG A 12 -5.03 -7.80 28.25
N ALA A 13 -4.55 -8.66 27.36
CA ALA A 13 -4.98 -8.67 25.97
C ALA A 13 -6.49 -8.96 25.89
N ALA A 14 -7.21 -8.18 25.07
CA ALA A 14 -8.64 -8.31 24.90
C ALA A 14 -9.00 -9.54 24.06
N ARG A 15 -10.22 -10.04 24.21
CA ARG A 15 -10.68 -11.19 23.43
C ARG A 15 -10.64 -10.89 21.93
N LEU A 16 -10.22 -11.88 21.15
CA LEU A 16 -10.28 -11.85 19.69
C LEU A 16 -11.69 -12.25 19.24
N GLU A 17 -12.40 -11.30 18.61
CA GLU A 17 -13.77 -11.47 18.10
C GLU A 17 -13.85 -11.09 16.62
N GLY A 18 -14.44 -11.97 15.81
CA GLY A 18 -14.60 -11.77 14.37
C GLY A 18 -15.54 -12.82 13.78
N ARG A 19 -15.80 -12.74 12.47
CA ARG A 19 -16.68 -13.65 11.72
C ARG A 19 -16.11 -15.06 11.65
N GLY A 20 -14.81 -15.18 11.38
CA GLY A 20 -14.14 -16.45 11.14
C GLY A 20 -12.62 -16.35 11.17
N TRP A 21 -11.97 -17.49 10.93
CA TRP A 21 -10.52 -17.62 10.87
C TRP A 21 -10.10 -18.28 9.55
N LEU A 22 -9.05 -17.76 8.93
CA LEU A 22 -8.33 -18.38 7.82
C LEU A 22 -6.99 -18.91 8.33
N ASN A 23 -6.40 -19.86 7.59
CA ASN A 23 -5.11 -20.48 7.91
C ASN A 23 -5.04 -21.19 9.28
N THR A 24 -6.17 -21.70 9.79
CA THR A 24 -6.24 -22.44 11.07
C THR A 24 -6.82 -23.84 10.96
N GLY A 25 -7.05 -24.32 9.73
CA GLY A 25 -7.70 -25.61 9.48
C GLY A 25 -9.13 -25.68 10.04
N GLY A 26 -9.83 -24.54 10.06
CA GLY A 26 -11.19 -24.41 10.58
C GLY A 26 -11.29 -24.26 12.11
N LYS A 27 -10.16 -24.18 12.82
CA LYS A 27 -10.15 -23.96 14.28
C LYS A 27 -10.37 -22.49 14.59
N ARG A 28 -11.19 -22.22 15.61
CA ARG A 28 -11.29 -20.88 16.22
C ARG A 28 -10.18 -20.74 17.26
N LEU A 29 -9.39 -19.68 17.15
CA LEU A 29 -8.34 -19.38 18.13
C LEU A 29 -8.88 -18.45 19.21
N ASP A 30 -8.32 -18.60 20.42
CA ASP A 30 -8.48 -17.64 21.51
C ASP A 30 -7.15 -17.44 22.25
N LEU A 31 -7.04 -16.35 23.02
CA LEU A 31 -5.81 -16.06 23.78
C LEU A 31 -5.44 -17.14 24.81
N GLY A 32 -6.39 -17.98 25.24
CA GLY A 32 -6.12 -19.12 26.10
C GLY A 32 -5.35 -20.21 25.37
N SER A 33 -5.72 -20.51 24.12
CA SER A 33 -5.03 -21.46 23.23
C SER A 33 -3.66 -20.98 22.77
N LEU A 34 -3.34 -19.69 22.93
CA LEU A 34 -2.07 -19.07 22.57
C LEU A 34 -1.16 -18.82 23.77
N LYS A 35 -1.56 -19.26 24.98
CA LYS A 35 -0.69 -19.19 26.16
C LYS A 35 0.61 -19.93 25.90
N GLY A 36 1.71 -19.35 26.36
CA GLY A 36 3.03 -19.89 26.09
C GLY A 36 3.70 -19.31 24.84
N LYS A 37 3.01 -18.48 24.06
CA LYS A 37 3.56 -17.92 22.81
C LYS A 37 3.67 -16.41 22.88
N VAL A 38 4.68 -15.84 22.25
CA VAL A 38 4.66 -14.41 21.94
C VAL A 38 3.67 -14.23 20.79
N VAL A 39 2.69 -13.35 20.94
CA VAL A 39 1.68 -13.10 19.91
C VAL A 39 1.85 -11.68 19.37
N VAL A 40 1.91 -11.54 18.05
CA VAL A 40 1.83 -10.25 17.37
C VAL A 40 0.50 -10.18 16.65
N LEU A 41 -0.36 -9.27 17.06
CA LEU A 41 -1.59 -8.95 16.31
C LEU A 41 -1.26 -7.86 15.30
N ASP A 42 -1.47 -8.13 14.02
CA ASP A 42 -1.34 -7.17 12.93
C ASP A 42 -2.74 -6.74 12.47
N PHE A 43 -3.14 -5.52 12.79
CA PHE A 43 -4.40 -4.94 12.34
C PHE A 43 -4.22 -4.35 10.95
N TRP A 44 -4.68 -5.08 9.95
CA TRP A 44 -4.36 -4.83 8.54
C TRP A 44 -5.60 -4.81 7.65
N THR A 45 -5.45 -4.26 6.46
CA THR A 45 -6.44 -4.27 5.37
C THR A 45 -5.68 -4.50 4.07
N PHE A 46 -6.26 -5.21 3.12
CA PHE A 46 -5.49 -5.74 1.99
C PHE A 46 -5.34 -4.77 0.80
N CYS A 47 -6.00 -3.61 0.85
CA CYS A 47 -5.81 -2.52 -0.11
C CYS A 47 -4.59 -1.64 0.20
N CYS A 48 -4.20 -1.54 1.47
CA CYS A 48 -3.30 -0.49 1.96
C CYS A 48 -1.84 -0.91 1.77
N ILE A 49 -1.08 -0.14 0.99
CA ILE A 49 0.33 -0.45 0.72
C ILE A 49 1.19 -0.54 2.00
N ASN A 50 0.90 0.28 3.00
CA ASN A 50 1.60 0.25 4.30
C ASN A 50 1.38 -1.08 5.03
N CYS A 51 0.18 -1.67 4.92
CA CYS A 51 -0.10 -3.00 5.47
C CYS A 51 0.69 -4.08 4.73
N LEU A 52 0.80 -3.97 3.41
CA LEU A 52 1.55 -4.93 2.61
C LEU A 52 3.05 -4.92 2.95
N HIS A 53 3.64 -3.74 3.15
CA HIS A 53 5.03 -3.65 3.63
C HIS A 53 5.22 -4.32 5.00
N VAL A 54 4.26 -4.19 5.92
CA VAL A 54 4.33 -4.86 7.22
C VAL A 54 4.26 -6.39 7.09
N LEU A 55 3.52 -6.94 6.14
CA LEU A 55 3.56 -8.39 5.88
C LEU A 55 4.99 -8.84 5.57
N ASP A 56 5.73 -8.09 4.74
CA ASP A 56 7.11 -8.43 4.39
C ASP A 56 8.10 -8.17 5.53
N GLU A 57 7.84 -7.19 6.41
CA GLU A 57 8.57 -6.97 7.66
C GLU A 57 8.38 -8.15 8.64
N LEU A 58 7.19 -8.77 8.67
CA LEU A 58 6.87 -9.86 9.60
C LEU A 58 7.45 -11.21 9.17
N ARG A 59 7.51 -11.53 7.86
CA ARG A 59 8.07 -12.80 7.34
C ARG A 59 9.43 -13.20 7.95
N PRO A 60 10.47 -12.34 7.99
CA PRO A 60 11.75 -12.72 8.58
C PRO A 60 11.66 -12.96 10.09
N LEU A 61 10.75 -12.30 10.80
CA LEU A 61 10.50 -12.53 12.23
C LEU A 61 9.81 -13.88 12.47
N GLU A 62 8.81 -14.21 11.66
CA GLU A 62 8.16 -15.52 11.66
C GLU A 62 9.17 -16.65 11.43
N ALA A 63 10.04 -16.50 10.43
CA ALA A 63 11.10 -17.47 10.15
C ALA A 63 12.14 -17.57 11.28
N LYS A 64 12.52 -16.44 11.89
CA LYS A 64 13.54 -16.37 12.95
C LYS A 64 13.07 -17.00 14.26
N TYR A 65 11.84 -16.73 14.66
CA TYR A 65 11.31 -17.15 15.97
C TYR A 65 10.49 -18.45 15.91
N GLY A 66 10.07 -18.87 14.71
CA GLY A 66 9.29 -20.09 14.49
C GLY A 66 8.09 -20.16 15.43
N ASP A 67 7.82 -21.36 15.97
CA ASP A 67 6.64 -21.63 16.80
C ASP A 67 6.60 -20.90 18.17
N ALA A 68 7.68 -20.19 18.56
CA ALA A 68 7.69 -19.32 19.73
C ALA A 68 6.93 -18.00 19.49
N LEU A 69 6.78 -17.60 18.22
CA LEU A 69 6.03 -16.45 17.76
C LEU A 69 4.77 -16.92 17.01
N VAL A 70 3.64 -16.28 17.28
CA VAL A 70 2.44 -16.41 16.45
C VAL A 70 2.03 -15.02 16.00
N VAL A 71 2.16 -14.76 14.72
CA VAL A 71 1.53 -13.60 14.09
C VAL A 71 0.06 -13.92 13.86
N ILE A 72 -0.82 -12.95 14.08
CA ILE A 72 -2.24 -13.03 13.75
C ILE A 72 -2.61 -11.78 12.97
N GLY A 73 -2.93 -11.94 11.69
CA GLY A 73 -3.50 -10.87 10.89
C GLY A 73 -4.95 -10.65 11.31
N VAL A 74 -5.25 -9.54 11.97
CA VAL A 74 -6.62 -9.08 12.27
C VAL A 74 -7.11 -8.22 11.12
N HIS A 75 -7.70 -8.87 10.11
CA HIS A 75 -8.20 -8.18 8.94
C HIS A 75 -9.39 -7.28 9.29
N SER A 76 -9.20 -5.98 9.12
CA SER A 76 -10.08 -4.90 9.54
C SER A 76 -10.36 -4.00 8.32
N PRO A 77 -11.46 -4.20 7.58
CA PRO A 77 -11.63 -3.66 6.22
C PRO A 77 -11.74 -2.13 6.17
N LYS A 78 -11.06 -1.51 5.19
CA LYS A 78 -11.21 -0.08 4.84
C LYS A 78 -12.38 0.14 3.87
N PHE A 79 -12.52 -0.70 2.85
CA PHE A 79 -13.55 -0.64 1.81
C PHE A 79 -14.66 -1.69 2.01
N GLU A 80 -15.78 -1.51 1.30
CA GLU A 80 -16.91 -2.46 1.36
C GLU A 80 -16.54 -3.82 0.77
N HIS A 81 -15.80 -3.84 -0.35
CA HIS A 81 -15.31 -5.07 -0.99
C HIS A 81 -14.50 -5.95 -0.03
N GLU A 82 -13.69 -5.33 0.83
CA GLU A 82 -12.86 -6.05 1.80
C GLU A 82 -13.68 -6.79 2.87
N ARG A 83 -14.98 -6.46 3.05
CA ARG A 83 -15.88 -7.21 3.95
C ARG A 83 -16.28 -8.57 3.39
N ASP A 84 -16.11 -8.80 2.08
CA ASP A 84 -16.42 -10.08 1.44
C ASP A 84 -15.41 -11.15 1.92
N PRO A 85 -15.87 -12.27 2.52
CA PRO A 85 -14.98 -13.34 2.96
C PRO A 85 -14.22 -14.01 1.82
N GLU A 86 -14.77 -14.03 0.60
CA GLU A 86 -14.09 -14.61 -0.57
C GLU A 86 -12.97 -13.69 -1.05
N ALA A 87 -13.19 -12.37 -1.05
CA ALA A 87 -12.15 -11.38 -1.36
C ALA A 87 -11.01 -11.44 -0.33
N LEU A 88 -11.34 -11.54 0.97
CA LEU A 88 -10.33 -11.74 2.01
C LEU A 88 -9.51 -13.02 1.79
N ALA A 89 -10.17 -14.14 1.50
CA ALA A 89 -9.47 -15.40 1.23
C ALA A 89 -8.54 -15.28 0.01
N ALA A 90 -9.01 -14.61 -1.05
CA ALA A 90 -8.21 -14.32 -2.23
C ALA A 90 -7.00 -13.42 -1.92
N ALA A 91 -7.16 -12.40 -1.08
CA ALA A 91 -6.07 -11.51 -0.67
C ALA A 91 -5.02 -12.20 0.20
N VAL A 92 -5.45 -13.00 1.18
CA VAL A 92 -4.56 -13.84 2.01
C VAL A 92 -3.69 -14.73 1.14
N GLU A 93 -4.27 -15.30 0.08
CA GLU A 93 -3.55 -16.13 -0.85
C GLU A 93 -2.62 -15.33 -1.78
N ARG A 94 -3.12 -14.23 -2.37
CA ARG A 94 -2.39 -13.34 -3.29
C ARG A 94 -1.08 -12.87 -2.70
N TYR A 95 -1.13 -12.40 -1.46
CA TYR A 95 0.04 -11.87 -0.76
C TYR A 95 0.79 -12.95 0.02
N GLY A 96 0.45 -14.24 -0.13
CA GLY A 96 1.15 -15.34 0.53
C GLY A 96 1.24 -15.17 2.04
N VAL A 97 0.12 -14.86 2.69
CA VAL A 97 0.04 -14.70 4.15
C VAL A 97 0.09 -16.08 4.81
N GLU A 98 1.21 -16.37 5.49
CA GLU A 98 1.51 -17.68 6.09
C GLU A 98 1.27 -17.75 7.60
N HIS A 99 0.37 -16.91 8.11
CA HIS A 99 -0.06 -16.94 9.51
C HIS A 99 -1.59 -16.97 9.64
N PRO A 100 -2.14 -17.32 10.82
CA PRO A 100 -3.58 -17.21 11.10
C PRO A 100 -4.12 -15.81 10.81
N VAL A 101 -5.30 -15.75 10.19
CA VAL A 101 -5.99 -14.48 9.92
C VAL A 101 -7.37 -14.51 10.57
N LEU A 102 -7.66 -13.52 11.41
CA LEU A 102 -8.97 -13.24 11.96
C LEU A 102 -9.70 -12.27 11.04
N ASP A 103 -10.89 -12.66 10.60
CA ASP A 103 -11.78 -11.83 9.78
C ASP A 103 -12.68 -10.97 10.69
N ASP A 104 -12.34 -9.68 10.85
CA ASP A 104 -13.03 -8.72 11.73
C ASP A 104 -13.77 -7.62 10.92
N PRO A 105 -14.84 -7.97 10.16
CA PRO A 105 -15.50 -7.02 9.28
C PRO A 105 -16.23 -5.90 10.05
N ASP A 106 -16.58 -6.15 11.31
CA ASP A 106 -17.30 -5.21 12.17
C ASP A 106 -16.36 -4.35 13.03
N LEU A 107 -15.04 -4.47 12.87
CA LEU A 107 -14.02 -3.76 13.65
C LEU A 107 -14.11 -3.99 15.18
N LYS A 108 -14.57 -5.17 15.62
CA LYS A 108 -14.76 -5.48 17.05
C LYS A 108 -13.44 -5.67 17.78
N THR A 109 -12.54 -6.47 17.21
CA THR A 109 -11.20 -6.67 17.76
C THR A 109 -10.39 -5.39 17.59
N TRP A 110 -10.51 -4.72 16.43
CA TRP A 110 -9.93 -3.39 16.19
C TRP A 110 -10.26 -2.40 17.32
N ASP A 111 -11.54 -2.25 17.67
CA ASP A 111 -12.00 -1.35 18.72
C ASP A 111 -11.55 -1.81 20.12
N ALA A 112 -11.54 -3.12 20.38
CA ALA A 112 -11.13 -3.69 21.67
C ALA A 112 -9.65 -3.42 22.00
N TYR A 113 -8.80 -3.33 20.97
CA TYR A 113 -7.39 -2.98 21.08
C TYR A 113 -7.12 -1.49 20.87
N ALA A 114 -8.18 -0.69 20.66
CA ALA A 114 -8.10 0.74 20.37
C ALA A 114 -7.15 1.06 19.20
N ALA A 115 -7.14 0.21 18.17
CA ALA A 115 -6.43 0.50 16.93
C ALA A 115 -7.03 1.76 16.26
N ARG A 116 -6.17 2.53 15.58
CA ARG A 116 -6.52 3.84 15.00
C ARG A 116 -5.88 4.10 13.64
N ALA A 117 -4.98 3.25 13.18
CA ALA A 117 -4.28 3.39 11.92
C ALA A 117 -4.04 2.01 11.31
N TRP A 118 -4.00 1.96 9.98
CA TRP A 118 -3.58 0.78 9.23
C TRP A 118 -2.12 0.97 8.81
N PRO A 119 -1.22 0.01 9.06
CA PRO A 119 -1.37 -1.09 10.00
C PRO A 119 -1.26 -0.63 11.48
N THR A 120 -1.70 -1.46 12.42
CA THR A 120 -1.35 -1.35 13.85
C THR A 120 -0.87 -2.71 14.35
N LEU A 121 0.28 -2.77 15.01
CA LEU A 121 0.87 -3.98 15.56
C LEU A 121 0.71 -3.99 17.09
N VAL A 122 0.27 -5.10 17.67
CA VAL A 122 0.18 -5.28 19.13
C VAL A 122 0.94 -6.52 19.56
N VAL A 123 1.93 -6.34 20.43
CA VAL A 123 2.72 -7.45 21.00
C VAL A 123 2.12 -7.89 22.33
N VAL A 124 1.83 -9.18 22.45
CA VAL A 124 1.29 -9.82 23.65
C VAL A 124 2.28 -10.88 24.15
N ASP A 125 2.58 -10.87 25.45
CA ASP A 125 3.48 -11.83 26.07
C ASP A 125 2.85 -13.24 26.22
N PRO A 126 3.67 -14.29 26.44
CA PRO A 126 3.18 -15.66 26.69
C PRO A 126 2.20 -15.83 27.86
N GLU A 127 2.10 -14.85 28.76
CA GLU A 127 1.14 -14.87 29.86
C GLU A 127 -0.20 -14.19 29.51
N GLY A 128 -0.31 -13.56 28.33
CA GLY A 128 -1.52 -12.90 27.81
C GLY A 128 -1.64 -11.42 28.19
N TYR A 129 -0.54 -10.71 28.35
CA TYR A 129 -0.52 -9.26 28.61
C TYR A 129 0.05 -8.49 27.43
N VAL A 130 -0.54 -7.33 27.14
CA VAL A 130 -0.04 -6.41 26.11
C VAL A 130 1.26 -5.80 26.60
N VAL A 131 2.31 -5.90 25.78
CA VAL A 131 3.66 -5.39 26.03
C VAL A 131 3.91 -4.12 25.23
N SER A 132 3.51 -4.11 23.96
CA SER A 132 3.69 -2.96 23.08
C SER A 132 2.55 -2.83 22.08
N THR A 133 2.38 -1.61 21.56
CA THR A 133 1.52 -1.30 20.43
C THR A 133 2.27 -0.31 19.54
N MET A 134 2.30 -0.55 18.24
CA MET A 134 2.96 0.27 17.23
C MET A 134 1.96 0.53 16.13
N ALA A 135 2.00 1.71 15.51
CA ALA A 135 1.08 2.05 14.42
C ALA A 135 1.88 2.56 13.24
N GLY A 136 1.42 2.24 12.03
CA GLY A 136 2.20 2.39 10.81
C GLY A 136 3.17 1.24 10.58
N GLU A 137 4.01 1.40 9.57
CA GLU A 137 5.04 0.47 9.09
C GLU A 137 6.45 0.86 9.57
N GLY A 138 7.46 0.01 9.34
CA GLY A 138 8.86 0.31 9.62
C GLY A 138 9.31 -0.07 11.03
N HIS A 139 8.70 -1.08 11.65
CA HIS A 139 8.94 -1.44 13.06
C HIS A 139 9.75 -2.74 13.24
N VAL A 140 10.32 -3.28 12.17
CA VAL A 140 10.93 -4.63 12.17
C VAL A 140 12.06 -4.79 13.19
N GLU A 141 12.96 -3.81 13.34
CA GLU A 141 14.05 -3.86 14.32
C GLU A 141 13.53 -3.79 15.76
N ALA A 142 12.53 -2.94 16.01
CA ALA A 142 11.90 -2.79 17.32
C ALA A 142 11.13 -4.07 17.72
N LEU A 143 10.39 -4.65 16.77
CA LEU A 143 9.71 -5.93 16.95
C LEU A 143 10.72 -7.04 17.26
N ASP A 144 11.81 -7.13 16.50
CA ASP A 144 12.84 -8.14 16.71
C ASP A 144 13.43 -8.07 18.13
N ALA A 145 13.77 -6.87 18.60
CA ALA A 145 14.31 -6.66 19.93
C ALA A 145 13.30 -7.05 21.04
N ILE A 146 12.02 -6.66 20.89
CA ILE A 146 10.97 -6.96 21.86
C ILE A 146 10.70 -8.47 21.90
N ILE A 147 10.51 -9.11 20.74
CA ILE A 147 10.20 -10.54 20.66
C ILE A 147 11.37 -11.35 21.22
N GLY A 148 12.61 -11.04 20.84
CA GLY A 148 13.81 -11.69 21.39
C GLY A 148 13.91 -11.56 22.90
N GLY A 149 13.63 -10.37 23.45
CA GLY A 149 13.60 -10.14 24.89
C GLY A 149 12.51 -10.93 25.62
N LEU A 150 11.31 -11.02 25.04
CA LEU A 150 10.20 -11.82 25.59
C LEU A 150 10.50 -13.31 25.53
N VAL A 151 11.02 -13.81 24.43
CA VAL A 151 11.44 -15.22 24.29
C VAL A 151 12.47 -15.57 25.36
N ALA A 152 13.52 -14.76 25.53
CA ALA A 152 14.53 -15.00 26.57
C ALA A 152 13.93 -14.99 27.98
N THR A 153 13.11 -14.00 28.29
CA THR A 153 12.47 -13.83 29.60
C THR A 153 11.55 -14.98 29.95
N HIS A 154 10.68 -15.38 29.02
CA HIS A 154 9.68 -16.43 29.25
C HIS A 154 10.28 -17.84 29.17
N THR A 155 11.38 -18.02 28.43
CA THR A 155 12.20 -19.24 28.52
C THR A 155 12.78 -19.39 29.92
N ALA A 156 13.43 -18.35 30.45
CA ALA A 156 14.00 -18.38 31.80
C ALA A 156 12.94 -18.59 32.91
N LYS A 157 11.73 -18.06 32.69
CA LYS A 157 10.58 -18.20 33.59
C LYS A 157 9.85 -19.56 33.45
N GLY A 158 10.11 -20.32 32.39
CA GLY A 158 9.41 -21.57 32.07
C GLY A 158 7.95 -21.36 31.67
N THR A 159 7.60 -20.19 31.14
CA THR A 159 6.25 -19.85 30.67
C THR A 159 6.16 -19.76 29.16
N LEU A 160 7.23 -20.09 28.42
CA LEU A 160 7.21 -20.24 26.98
C LEU A 160 6.87 -21.70 26.61
N ASP A 161 5.96 -21.89 25.67
CA ASP A 161 5.57 -23.16 25.06
C ASP A 161 5.64 -23.03 23.52
N PRO A 162 6.79 -23.37 22.92
CA PRO A 162 7.02 -23.21 21.49
C PRO A 162 6.47 -24.39 20.68
N GLU A 163 5.62 -25.28 21.21
CA GLU A 163 5.06 -26.37 20.40
C GLU A 163 3.69 -25.99 19.79
N GLY A 164 3.42 -26.49 18.57
CA GLY A 164 2.08 -26.46 17.99
C GLY A 164 1.68 -25.11 17.41
N SER A 165 2.27 -24.75 16.27
CA SER A 165 1.76 -23.64 15.45
C SER A 165 0.27 -23.85 15.13
N PRO A 166 -0.57 -22.81 15.30
CA PRO A 166 -1.97 -22.86 14.88
C PRO A 166 -2.14 -22.72 13.36
N TYR A 167 -1.06 -22.38 12.63
CA TYR A 167 -1.08 -22.22 11.18
C TYR A 167 -1.33 -23.54 10.46
N VAL A 168 -2.22 -23.49 9.48
CA VAL A 168 -2.49 -24.59 8.55
C VAL A 168 -2.53 -23.99 7.15
N ALA A 169 -1.57 -24.37 6.32
CA ALA A 169 -1.48 -23.92 4.95
C ALA A 169 -2.73 -24.31 4.14
N ALA A 170 -3.18 -23.38 3.29
CA ALA A 170 -4.20 -23.66 2.30
C ALA A 170 -3.62 -24.52 1.16
N PRO A 171 -4.41 -25.43 0.57
CA PRO A 171 -3.94 -26.20 -0.57
C PRO A 171 -3.76 -25.28 -1.79
N PRO A 172 -2.65 -25.38 -2.53
CA PRO A 172 -2.47 -24.61 -3.75
C PRO A 172 -3.45 -25.11 -4.83
N ALA A 173 -4.12 -24.20 -5.54
CA ALA A 173 -4.91 -24.59 -6.71
C ALA A 173 -4.06 -24.54 -7.99
N GLU A 174 -4.28 -25.48 -8.91
CA GLU A 174 -3.55 -25.53 -10.18
C GLU A 174 -4.27 -24.71 -11.27
N THR A 175 -3.71 -23.56 -11.59
CA THR A 175 -4.18 -22.66 -12.67
C THR A 175 -3.02 -22.26 -13.59
N ALA A 176 -3.30 -21.75 -14.80
CA ALA A 176 -2.25 -21.32 -15.74
C ALA A 176 -1.50 -20.07 -15.24
N LEU A 177 -2.27 -19.05 -14.84
CA LEU A 177 -1.81 -17.88 -14.09
C LEU A 177 -2.29 -17.98 -12.64
N ARG A 178 -1.79 -17.13 -11.77
CA ARG A 178 -2.20 -17.00 -10.38
C ARG A 178 -2.06 -15.56 -9.92
N PHE A 179 -3.20 -14.94 -9.65
CA PHE A 179 -3.31 -13.49 -9.38
C PHE A 179 -2.45 -12.65 -10.33
N PRO A 180 -2.71 -12.73 -11.65
CA PRO A 180 -1.98 -11.91 -12.59
C PRO A 180 -2.18 -10.42 -12.24
N GLY A 181 -1.11 -9.64 -12.36
CA GLY A 181 -1.08 -8.24 -11.96
C GLY A 181 -1.41 -7.29 -13.11
N LYS A 182 -0.53 -7.28 -14.11
CA LYS A 182 -0.54 -6.39 -15.28
C LYS A 182 -0.20 -7.15 -16.55
N ALA A 183 -0.52 -6.59 -17.70
CA ALA A 183 -0.19 -7.20 -18.98
C ALA A 183 0.14 -6.19 -20.08
N ILE A 184 0.93 -6.61 -21.07
CA ILE A 184 1.30 -5.79 -22.23
C ILE A 184 1.30 -6.63 -23.52
N GLU A 185 0.85 -6.04 -24.62
CA GLU A 185 0.97 -6.66 -25.95
C GLU A 185 2.40 -6.52 -26.47
N LEU A 186 3.00 -7.64 -26.88
CA LEU A 186 4.32 -7.67 -27.51
C LEU A 186 4.20 -7.48 -29.03
N PRO A 187 5.28 -7.00 -29.69
CA PRO A 187 5.37 -7.06 -31.15
C PRO A 187 5.11 -8.49 -31.66
N GLY A 188 4.11 -8.63 -32.53
CA GLY A 188 3.64 -9.92 -33.04
C GLY A 188 2.38 -10.50 -32.36
N GLY A 189 1.81 -9.80 -31.37
CA GLY A 189 0.47 -10.06 -30.81
C GLY A 189 0.43 -11.06 -29.65
N ASP A 190 1.56 -11.64 -29.27
CA ASP A 190 1.65 -12.36 -27.99
C ASP A 190 1.49 -11.36 -26.83
N VAL A 191 0.97 -11.83 -25.69
CA VAL A 191 0.75 -10.97 -24.51
C VAL A 191 1.66 -11.43 -23.39
N LEU A 192 2.43 -10.50 -22.81
CA LEU A 192 3.22 -10.77 -21.62
C LEU A 192 2.43 -10.35 -20.38
N VAL A 193 2.38 -11.21 -19.38
CA VAL A 193 1.58 -11.04 -18.16
C VAL A 193 2.47 -11.24 -16.94
N THR A 194 2.34 -10.39 -15.93
CA THR A 194 2.92 -10.68 -14.61
C THR A 194 2.06 -11.69 -13.87
N ASP A 195 2.62 -12.87 -13.59
CA ASP A 195 2.01 -13.94 -12.81
C ASP A 195 2.40 -13.73 -11.33
N SER A 196 1.87 -12.66 -10.73
CA SER A 196 2.44 -11.99 -9.56
C SER A 196 2.57 -12.89 -8.33
N ALA A 197 1.54 -13.68 -8.00
CA ALA A 197 1.57 -14.62 -6.88
C ALA A 197 2.46 -15.85 -7.13
N ARG A 198 2.98 -16.02 -8.36
CA ARG A 198 4.00 -17.00 -8.72
C ARG A 198 5.32 -16.35 -9.13
N HIS A 199 5.49 -15.07 -8.82
CA HIS A 199 6.78 -14.38 -8.86
C HIS A 199 7.54 -14.53 -10.20
N ARG A 200 6.83 -14.40 -11.32
CA ARG A 200 7.38 -14.61 -12.67
C ARG A 200 6.57 -13.90 -13.75
N LEU A 201 7.07 -13.90 -14.97
CA LEU A 201 6.37 -13.41 -16.16
C LEU A 201 5.93 -14.58 -17.02
N VAL A 202 4.75 -14.49 -17.63
CA VAL A 202 4.18 -15.52 -18.50
C VAL A 202 3.84 -14.91 -19.85
N ARG A 203 4.41 -15.47 -20.92
CA ARG A 203 4.08 -15.11 -22.31
C ARG A 203 2.95 -15.98 -22.80
N LEU A 204 1.82 -15.36 -23.12
CA LEU A 204 0.63 -15.98 -23.68
C LEU A 204 0.57 -15.75 -25.20
N ALA A 205 -0.06 -16.69 -25.90
CA ALA A 205 -0.47 -16.49 -27.28
C ALA A 205 -1.59 -15.43 -27.37
N PRO A 206 -1.92 -14.93 -28.58
CA PRO A 206 -3.01 -13.97 -28.77
C PRO A 206 -4.39 -14.48 -28.33
N ASP A 207 -4.55 -15.78 -28.04
CA ASP A 207 -5.78 -16.35 -27.47
C ASP A 207 -5.94 -16.10 -25.96
N LEU A 208 -4.94 -15.49 -25.30
CA LEU A 208 -4.90 -15.17 -23.87
C LEU A 208 -4.97 -16.40 -22.93
N ALA A 209 -4.77 -17.60 -23.45
CA ALA A 209 -4.88 -18.84 -22.70
C ALA A 209 -3.67 -19.76 -22.91
N THR A 210 -3.13 -19.82 -24.12
CA THR A 210 -2.02 -20.71 -24.45
C THR A 210 -0.70 -20.13 -23.96
N VAL A 211 -0.09 -20.77 -22.96
CA VAL A 211 1.24 -20.40 -22.47
C VAL A 211 2.32 -20.78 -23.49
N LYS A 212 3.09 -19.79 -23.95
CA LYS A 212 4.21 -19.95 -24.89
C LYS A 212 5.58 -19.93 -24.21
N GLY A 213 5.69 -19.33 -23.03
CA GLY A 213 6.95 -19.26 -22.29
C GLY A 213 6.79 -18.61 -20.92
N VAL A 214 7.82 -18.76 -20.10
CA VAL A 214 7.92 -18.19 -18.75
C VAL A 214 9.29 -17.55 -18.60
N ILE A 215 9.35 -16.40 -17.94
CA ILE A 215 10.59 -15.73 -17.56
C ILE A 215 10.62 -15.63 -16.03
N GLY A 216 11.67 -16.15 -15.43
CA GLY A 216 11.85 -16.27 -13.99
C GLY A 216 11.50 -17.65 -13.44
N THR A 217 12.15 -18.03 -12.34
CA THR A 217 12.03 -19.37 -11.71
C THR A 217 10.68 -19.58 -11.02
N GLY A 218 10.03 -18.47 -10.63
CA GLY A 218 8.83 -18.44 -9.80
C GLY A 218 9.10 -18.58 -8.29
N ALA A 219 10.36 -18.69 -7.88
CA ALA A 219 10.73 -18.50 -6.49
C ALA A 219 10.74 -17.01 -6.14
N ARG A 220 10.33 -16.68 -4.92
CA ARG A 220 10.47 -15.35 -4.37
C ARG A 220 11.95 -15.04 -4.18
N GLY A 221 12.43 -13.98 -4.80
CA GLY A 221 13.82 -13.55 -4.68
C GLY A 221 14.13 -12.42 -5.66
N ARG A 222 15.41 -12.08 -5.78
CA ARG A 222 15.88 -10.95 -6.61
C ARG A 222 17.08 -11.29 -7.48
N ALA A 223 17.33 -12.57 -7.72
CA ALA A 223 18.44 -13.02 -8.57
C ALA A 223 18.26 -12.50 -10.00
N ASP A 224 19.37 -12.05 -10.60
CA ASP A 224 19.46 -11.67 -12.02
C ASP A 224 19.90 -12.87 -12.88
N GLY A 225 19.90 -12.69 -14.21
CA GLY A 225 20.29 -13.68 -15.20
C GLY A 225 19.09 -14.33 -15.89
N ARG A 226 19.30 -15.52 -16.47
CA ARG A 226 18.22 -16.28 -17.14
C ARG A 226 17.32 -17.03 -16.16
N ASP A 227 17.89 -17.44 -15.04
CA ASP A 227 17.17 -18.07 -13.92
C ASP A 227 16.82 -16.99 -12.88
N ALA A 228 16.29 -15.86 -13.33
CA ALA A 228 15.99 -14.74 -12.47
C ALA A 228 14.85 -15.06 -11.49
N GLU A 229 14.88 -14.39 -10.35
CA GLU A 229 13.82 -14.45 -9.34
C GLU A 229 13.17 -13.06 -9.26
N PHE A 230 11.85 -13.04 -9.18
CA PHE A 230 11.07 -11.83 -8.92
C PHE A 230 10.38 -11.94 -7.57
N ASN A 231 9.72 -10.87 -7.16
CA ASN A 231 8.94 -10.81 -5.95
C ASN A 231 7.70 -9.95 -6.18
N GLU A 232 6.62 -10.65 -6.52
CA GLU A 232 5.31 -10.06 -6.85
C GLU A 232 5.39 -8.95 -7.92
N PRO A 233 5.92 -9.25 -9.13
CA PRO A 233 6.05 -8.26 -10.18
C PRO A 233 4.68 -7.73 -10.63
N GLN A 234 4.59 -6.45 -10.99
CA GLN A 234 3.38 -5.76 -11.45
C GLN A 234 3.58 -5.13 -12.83
N GLY A 235 3.75 -3.81 -12.92
CA GLY A 235 3.85 -3.04 -14.17
C GLY A 235 4.88 -3.53 -15.17
N LEU A 236 4.56 -3.35 -16.44
CA LEU A 236 5.39 -3.72 -17.59
C LEU A 236 5.38 -2.58 -18.60
N VAL A 237 6.54 -2.16 -19.08
CA VAL A 237 6.63 -1.19 -20.18
C VAL A 237 7.69 -1.61 -21.20
N LEU A 238 7.33 -1.58 -22.48
CA LEU A 238 8.28 -1.74 -23.57
C LEU A 238 9.04 -0.44 -23.78
N LEU A 239 10.36 -0.55 -23.95
CA LEU A 239 11.18 0.58 -24.37
C LEU A 239 11.04 0.82 -25.88
N PRO A 240 11.16 2.07 -26.35
CA PRO A 240 11.31 2.34 -27.78
C PRO A 240 12.49 1.55 -28.37
N GLU A 241 12.38 1.15 -29.63
CA GLU A 241 13.35 0.26 -30.28
C GLU A 241 14.78 0.82 -30.22
N GLU A 242 14.95 2.12 -30.41
CA GLU A 242 16.25 2.78 -30.37
C GLU A 242 16.85 2.78 -28.96
N VAL A 243 16.02 2.95 -27.93
CA VAL A 243 16.44 2.93 -26.52
C VAL A 243 16.80 1.50 -26.13
N ALA A 244 15.92 0.53 -26.44
CA ALA A 244 16.13 -0.89 -26.17
C ALA A 244 17.46 -1.39 -26.78
N ALA A 245 17.73 -1.01 -28.03
CA ALA A 245 18.98 -1.36 -28.71
C ALA A 245 20.22 -0.73 -28.03
N ALA A 246 20.10 0.47 -27.47
CA ALA A 246 21.19 1.14 -26.78
C ALA A 246 21.49 0.53 -25.41
N VAL A 247 20.46 0.11 -24.67
CA VAL A 247 20.60 -0.39 -23.29
C VAL A 247 20.68 -1.92 -23.20
N GLY A 248 20.30 -2.65 -24.26
CA GLY A 248 20.43 -4.10 -24.35
C GLY A 248 19.27 -4.91 -23.74
N TYR A 249 18.17 -4.27 -23.37
CA TYR A 249 16.94 -4.90 -22.88
C TYR A 249 15.71 -4.19 -23.46
N ASP A 250 14.64 -4.94 -23.67
CA ASP A 250 13.45 -4.49 -24.42
C ASP A 250 12.33 -3.97 -23.51
N LEU A 251 12.31 -4.45 -22.27
CA LEU A 251 11.21 -4.28 -21.34
C LEU A 251 11.73 -3.88 -19.95
N VAL A 252 11.01 -3.01 -19.26
CA VAL A 252 11.18 -2.76 -17.84
C VAL A 252 9.99 -3.33 -17.07
N VAL A 253 10.27 -3.99 -15.96
CA VAL A 253 9.29 -4.61 -15.06
C VAL A 253 9.38 -3.94 -13.69
N ALA A 254 8.24 -3.56 -13.13
CA ALA A 254 8.15 -3.14 -11.74
C ALA A 254 8.10 -4.39 -10.86
N ASP A 255 9.21 -4.66 -10.17
CA ASP A 255 9.35 -5.80 -9.27
C ASP A 255 9.05 -5.32 -7.85
N THR A 256 7.74 -5.24 -7.57
CA THR A 256 7.14 -4.35 -6.58
C THR A 256 7.66 -4.59 -5.18
N VAL A 257 7.61 -5.84 -4.70
CA VAL A 257 8.02 -6.18 -3.33
C VAL A 257 9.54 -6.23 -3.19
N ASN A 258 10.27 -6.45 -4.28
CA ASN A 258 11.72 -6.27 -4.25
C ASN A 258 12.12 -4.80 -4.22
N HIS A 259 11.22 -3.86 -4.51
CA HIS A 259 11.54 -2.43 -4.67
C HIS A 259 12.59 -2.20 -5.76
N LEU A 260 12.46 -2.92 -6.88
CA LEU A 260 13.38 -2.88 -8.01
C LEU A 260 12.63 -2.60 -9.32
N LEU A 261 13.35 -2.01 -10.28
CA LEU A 261 13.01 -2.11 -11.70
C LEU A 261 13.93 -3.15 -12.34
N ARG A 262 13.34 -4.06 -13.13
CA ARG A 262 14.06 -5.16 -13.79
C ARG A 262 13.99 -5.00 -15.30
N GLY A 263 15.15 -4.93 -15.96
CA GLY A 263 15.28 -4.92 -17.41
C GLY A 263 15.24 -6.35 -17.94
N VAL A 264 14.44 -6.62 -18.97
CA VAL A 264 14.30 -7.94 -19.58
C VAL A 264 14.65 -7.87 -21.07
N ASN A 265 15.60 -8.69 -21.48
CA ASN A 265 15.90 -8.93 -22.89
C ASN A 265 15.02 -10.09 -23.40
N LEU A 266 14.02 -9.78 -24.22
CA LEU A 266 13.00 -10.74 -24.68
C LEU A 266 13.57 -11.78 -25.65
N ALA A 267 14.66 -11.47 -26.34
CA ALA A 267 15.31 -12.40 -27.26
C ALA A 267 16.13 -13.49 -26.55
N THR A 268 16.77 -13.14 -25.43
CA THR A 268 17.68 -14.03 -24.70
C THR A 268 17.08 -14.61 -23.42
N GLY A 269 16.04 -13.97 -22.88
CA GLY A 269 15.45 -14.26 -21.57
C GLY A 269 16.31 -13.76 -20.39
N GLU A 270 17.34 -12.95 -20.64
CA GLU A 270 18.19 -12.39 -19.59
C GLU A 270 17.48 -11.24 -18.87
N VAL A 271 17.52 -11.28 -17.54
CA VAL A 271 16.94 -10.25 -16.66
C VAL A 271 18.05 -9.61 -15.83
N ALA A 272 18.02 -8.30 -15.68
CA ALA A 272 18.95 -7.56 -14.83
C ALA A 272 18.23 -6.51 -13.99
N THR A 273 18.76 -6.22 -12.80
CA THR A 273 18.32 -5.06 -12.03
C THR A 273 18.81 -3.79 -12.71
N VAL A 274 17.90 -2.86 -13.01
CA VAL A 274 18.20 -1.61 -13.73
C VAL A 274 17.95 -0.35 -12.89
N ALA A 275 17.11 -0.45 -11.85
CA ALA A 275 16.98 0.58 -10.83
C ALA A 275 16.55 -0.02 -9.48
N GLY A 276 16.86 0.69 -8.38
CA GLY A 276 16.59 0.26 -7.02
C GLY A 276 17.74 -0.50 -6.36
N THR A 277 17.94 -0.30 -5.07
CA THR A 277 18.88 -1.08 -4.25
C THR A 277 18.27 -2.37 -3.68
N GLY A 278 16.95 -2.45 -3.74
CA GLY A 278 16.11 -3.47 -3.13
C GLY A 278 15.80 -3.24 -1.65
N ARG A 279 16.09 -2.04 -1.13
CA ARG A 279 15.54 -1.54 0.14
C ARG A 279 14.35 -0.64 -0.17
N GLN A 280 13.39 -0.64 0.75
CA GLN A 280 12.28 0.30 0.72
C GLN A 280 12.77 1.72 0.99
N TRP A 281 12.35 2.67 0.15
CA TRP A 281 12.65 4.08 0.36
C TRP A 281 12.01 4.58 1.66
N ARG A 282 12.81 5.15 2.55
CA ARG A 282 12.37 5.83 3.79
C ARG A 282 12.86 7.26 3.87
N MET A 283 14.02 7.53 3.28
CA MET A 283 14.64 8.85 3.20
C MET A 283 15.35 9.00 1.86
N ASP A 284 15.41 10.23 1.36
CA ASP A 284 16.23 10.57 0.21
C ASP A 284 17.71 10.41 0.59
N ASN A 285 18.42 9.57 -0.14
CA ASN A 285 19.84 9.33 0.03
C ASN A 285 20.72 10.27 -0.82
N GLY A 286 20.11 11.20 -1.55
CA GLY A 286 20.78 12.28 -2.27
C GLY A 286 21.50 11.85 -3.54
N THR A 287 21.22 10.66 -4.06
CA THR A 287 21.71 10.18 -5.36
C THR A 287 20.57 10.09 -6.36
N ASP A 288 20.87 10.34 -7.63
CA ASP A 288 19.97 10.09 -8.77
C ASP A 288 20.40 8.87 -9.59
N ALA A 289 21.55 8.24 -9.28
CA ALA A 289 21.97 7.01 -9.95
C ALA A 289 20.93 5.90 -9.73
N ALA A 290 20.42 5.32 -10.81
CA ALA A 290 19.27 4.40 -10.77
C ALA A 290 19.51 3.18 -9.86
N LEU A 291 20.73 2.62 -9.84
CA LEU A 291 21.10 1.49 -8.97
C LEU A 291 21.45 1.90 -7.53
N GLY A 292 21.54 3.20 -7.26
CA GLY A 292 21.86 3.76 -5.95
C GLY A 292 20.64 4.27 -5.18
N VAL A 293 19.51 4.52 -5.85
CA VAL A 293 18.27 4.99 -5.21
C VAL A 293 17.50 3.84 -4.57
N ASP A 294 16.91 4.11 -3.41
CA ASP A 294 15.92 3.20 -2.83
C ASP A 294 14.56 3.49 -3.50
N LEU A 295 13.81 2.46 -3.87
CA LEU A 295 12.45 2.60 -4.41
C LEU A 295 11.45 2.13 -3.34
N SER A 296 10.16 2.42 -3.50
CA SER A 296 9.14 1.93 -2.57
C SER A 296 7.90 1.49 -3.32
N SER A 297 7.82 0.18 -3.53
CA SER A 297 6.73 -0.50 -4.22
C SER A 297 6.36 0.14 -5.57
N PRO A 298 7.27 0.09 -6.57
CA PRO A 298 6.91 0.46 -7.93
C PRO A 298 5.79 -0.47 -8.40
N TRP A 299 4.67 0.10 -8.85
CA TRP A 299 3.45 -0.66 -9.14
C TRP A 299 3.14 -0.72 -10.62
N ASP A 300 3.24 0.41 -11.33
CA ASP A 300 3.02 0.44 -12.78
C ASP A 300 4.02 1.34 -13.50
N LEU A 301 4.16 1.16 -14.81
CA LEU A 301 5.16 1.80 -15.65
C LEU A 301 4.55 2.31 -16.95
N ALA A 302 4.94 3.50 -17.40
CA ALA A 302 4.61 4.01 -18.73
C ALA A 302 5.79 4.74 -19.36
N TRP A 303 5.92 4.64 -20.68
CA TRP A 303 6.88 5.47 -21.43
C TRP A 303 6.25 6.83 -21.70
N PHE A 304 6.82 7.89 -21.14
CA PHE A 304 6.29 9.25 -21.23
C PHE A 304 7.44 10.26 -21.15
N GLU A 305 7.39 11.31 -21.99
CA GLU A 305 8.43 12.35 -22.08
C GLU A 305 9.87 11.79 -22.18
N ASP A 306 10.05 10.81 -23.06
CA ASP A 306 11.33 10.12 -23.33
C ASP A 306 11.96 9.40 -22.12
N ARG A 307 11.13 9.03 -21.13
CA ARG A 307 11.54 8.30 -19.92
C ARG A 307 10.52 7.24 -19.55
N VAL A 308 10.93 6.33 -18.67
CA VAL A 308 9.98 5.46 -17.97
C VAL A 308 9.45 6.22 -16.76
N VAL A 309 8.17 6.56 -16.74
CA VAL A 309 7.48 7.04 -15.53
C VAL A 309 6.98 5.84 -14.73
N VAL A 310 7.16 5.90 -13.43
CA VAL A 310 6.94 4.83 -12.46
C VAL A 310 5.89 5.30 -11.46
N ALA A 311 4.80 4.55 -11.33
CA ALA A 311 3.83 4.74 -10.26
C ALA A 311 4.40 4.15 -8.97
N MET A 312 4.90 5.02 -8.09
CA MET A 312 5.56 4.63 -6.85
C MET A 312 4.52 4.57 -5.72
N ALA A 313 3.75 3.48 -5.71
CA ALA A 313 2.60 3.29 -4.83
C ALA A 313 2.96 3.45 -3.36
N GLY A 314 4.10 2.89 -2.94
CA GLY A 314 4.54 2.84 -1.55
C GLY A 314 4.90 4.19 -0.91
N ILE A 315 5.06 5.24 -1.71
CA ILE A 315 5.34 6.60 -1.21
C ILE A 315 4.49 7.66 -1.92
N HIS A 316 3.39 7.25 -2.56
CA HIS A 316 2.39 8.15 -3.15
C HIS A 316 3.00 9.21 -4.09
N GLN A 317 3.88 8.76 -4.98
CA GLN A 317 4.61 9.61 -5.94
C GLN A 317 4.61 8.99 -7.33
N LEU A 318 4.92 9.82 -8.32
CA LEU A 318 5.43 9.37 -9.61
C LEU A 318 6.94 9.60 -9.63
N TRP A 319 7.68 8.61 -10.10
CA TRP A 319 9.12 8.69 -10.32
C TRP A 319 9.43 8.57 -11.81
N TYR A 320 10.59 9.06 -12.24
CA TYR A 320 11.13 8.76 -13.56
C TYR A 320 12.31 7.80 -13.44
N PHE A 321 12.55 7.03 -14.50
CA PHE A 321 13.75 6.26 -14.77
C PHE A 321 14.19 6.54 -16.21
N ASP A 322 15.40 7.05 -16.36
CA ASP A 322 16.07 7.24 -17.65
C ASP A 322 17.03 6.06 -17.88
N PRO A 323 16.68 5.11 -18.76
CA PRO A 323 17.50 3.92 -18.99
C PRO A 323 18.83 4.24 -19.70
N ALA A 324 18.88 5.32 -20.50
CA ALA A 324 20.08 5.71 -21.23
C ALA A 324 21.09 6.45 -20.33
N ALA A 325 20.58 7.33 -19.45
CA ALA A 325 21.40 8.04 -18.48
C ALA A 325 21.73 7.18 -17.24
N GLY A 326 20.95 6.14 -16.96
CA GLY A 326 21.07 5.34 -15.75
C GLY A 326 20.70 6.13 -14.50
N THR A 327 19.70 7.02 -14.60
CA THR A 327 19.23 7.86 -13.49
C THR A 327 17.76 7.62 -13.18
N ALA A 328 17.38 7.84 -11.93
CA ALA A 328 16.00 7.79 -11.47
C ALA A 328 15.77 8.83 -10.37
N GLY A 329 14.53 9.30 -10.24
CA GLY A 329 14.18 10.26 -9.20
C GLY A 329 12.70 10.66 -9.23
N VAL A 330 12.34 11.62 -8.39
CA VAL A 330 10.97 12.11 -8.30
C VAL A 330 10.57 12.82 -9.61
N TYR A 331 9.43 12.41 -10.16
CA TYR A 331 8.77 13.07 -11.28
C TYR A 331 7.63 13.97 -10.80
N ALA A 332 6.80 13.47 -9.87
CA ALA A 332 5.71 14.24 -9.25
C ALA A 332 5.37 13.75 -7.83
N GLY A 333 4.84 14.64 -7.00
CA GLY A 333 4.24 14.36 -5.70
C GLY A 333 5.14 14.61 -4.48
N THR A 334 4.52 14.73 -3.30
CA THR A 334 5.22 15.11 -2.05
C THR A 334 5.22 14.03 -0.96
N THR A 335 4.86 12.79 -1.29
CA THR A 335 4.65 11.66 -0.34
C THR A 335 3.46 11.78 0.61
N VAL A 336 2.63 12.81 0.45
CA VAL A 336 1.41 12.96 1.26
C VAL A 336 0.31 12.13 0.62
N GLU A 337 -0.26 11.20 1.39
CA GLU A 337 -1.41 10.39 1.00
C GLU A 337 -2.70 11.23 1.04
N SER A 338 -3.07 11.82 -0.10
CA SER A 338 -4.29 12.62 -0.25
C SER A 338 -4.57 12.93 -1.72
N LEU A 339 -5.57 13.76 -1.99
CA LEU A 339 -5.91 14.26 -3.33
C LEU A 339 -5.62 15.76 -3.43
N LYS A 340 -4.66 16.15 -4.27
CA LYS A 340 -4.40 17.56 -4.59
C LYS A 340 -3.79 17.74 -5.98
N ASP A 341 -4.42 18.59 -6.78
CA ASP A 341 -4.00 18.98 -8.12
C ASP A 341 -3.01 20.17 -8.12
N GLY A 342 -2.41 20.44 -9.28
CA GLY A 342 -1.52 21.58 -9.52
C GLY A 342 -0.13 21.19 -10.06
N PRO A 343 0.90 22.03 -9.85
CA PRO A 343 2.27 21.75 -10.28
C PRO A 343 2.81 20.42 -9.72
N LEU A 344 3.54 19.67 -10.53
CA LEU A 344 3.99 18.30 -10.19
C LEU A 344 4.76 18.19 -8.87
N ASP A 345 5.49 19.23 -8.45
CA ASP A 345 6.26 19.24 -7.19
C ASP A 345 5.39 19.49 -5.94
N GLN A 346 4.09 19.74 -6.11
CA GLN A 346 3.17 20.16 -5.04
C GLN A 346 1.90 19.31 -4.92
N VAL A 347 1.73 18.34 -5.83
CA VAL A 347 0.56 17.47 -5.87
C VAL A 347 0.61 16.42 -4.77
N TRP A 348 -0.56 15.98 -4.34
CA TRP A 348 -0.72 14.85 -3.42
C TRP A 348 -1.42 13.75 -4.18
N MET A 349 -0.95 12.52 -3.98
CA MET A 349 -1.53 11.30 -4.56
C MET A 349 -1.76 10.30 -3.43
N ALA A 350 -2.43 9.21 -3.72
CA ALA A 350 -2.66 8.14 -2.78
C ALA A 350 -2.59 6.79 -3.49
N GLN A 351 -1.40 6.20 -3.46
CA GLN A 351 -1.10 4.88 -4.01
C GLN A 351 -1.40 4.79 -5.53
N PRO A 352 -0.70 5.59 -6.37
CA PRO A 352 -0.85 5.48 -7.81
C PRO A 352 -0.45 4.06 -8.25
N SER A 353 -1.32 3.42 -9.03
CA SER A 353 -1.17 1.98 -9.35
C SER A 353 -1.41 1.62 -10.82
N GLY A 354 -1.82 2.59 -11.64
CA GLY A 354 -2.05 2.40 -13.07
C GLY A 354 -1.55 3.59 -13.86
N LEU A 355 -0.84 3.36 -14.98
CA LEU A 355 -0.37 4.43 -15.87
C LEU A 355 -0.69 4.15 -17.34
N ALA A 356 -1.11 5.17 -18.07
CA ALA A 356 -1.28 5.11 -19.53
C ALA A 356 -0.91 6.44 -20.18
N ALA A 357 0.06 6.41 -21.09
CA ALA A 357 0.44 7.58 -21.88
C ALA A 357 -0.45 7.73 -23.13
N ASP A 358 -0.83 8.96 -23.45
CA ASP A 358 -1.55 9.35 -24.67
C ASP A 358 -1.11 10.75 -25.10
N GLY A 359 -0.21 10.82 -26.08
CA GLY A 359 0.34 12.08 -26.56
C GLY A 359 1.07 12.86 -25.46
N ASP A 360 0.55 14.04 -25.14
CA ASP A 360 1.07 14.92 -24.07
C ASP A 360 0.40 14.69 -22.70
N ARG A 361 -0.42 13.65 -22.58
CA ARG A 361 -1.08 13.26 -21.34
C ARG A 361 -0.54 11.95 -20.80
N LEU A 362 -0.35 11.90 -19.49
CA LEU A 362 -0.15 10.67 -18.74
C LEU A 362 -1.34 10.48 -17.81
N TRP A 363 -2.16 9.46 -18.05
CA TRP A 363 -3.29 9.08 -17.20
C TRP A 363 -2.81 8.22 -16.04
N ILE A 364 -3.42 8.43 -14.86
CA ILE A 364 -3.06 7.77 -13.60
C ILE A 364 -4.32 7.25 -12.92
N ALA A 365 -4.32 5.97 -12.55
CA ALA A 365 -5.24 5.42 -11.55
C ALA A 365 -4.66 5.66 -10.15
N ASP A 366 -5.27 6.57 -9.39
CA ASP A 366 -4.85 6.98 -8.04
C ASP A 366 -5.74 6.28 -7.00
N SER A 367 -5.30 5.08 -6.61
CA SER A 367 -6.16 4.00 -6.13
C SER A 367 -6.83 4.29 -4.78
N GLU A 368 -6.09 4.75 -3.78
CA GLU A 368 -6.64 4.95 -2.43
C GLU A 368 -7.62 6.14 -2.39
N THR A 369 -7.48 7.10 -3.30
CA THR A 369 -8.44 8.20 -3.53
C THR A 369 -9.57 7.84 -4.49
N SER A 370 -9.58 6.62 -5.03
CA SER A 370 -10.56 6.16 -6.03
C SER A 370 -10.71 7.13 -7.21
N ALA A 371 -9.58 7.66 -7.69
CA ALA A 371 -9.54 8.75 -8.66
C ALA A 371 -8.87 8.35 -9.99
N LEU A 372 -9.35 8.96 -11.08
CA LEU A 372 -8.67 9.02 -12.38
C LEU A 372 -8.08 10.40 -12.53
N ARG A 373 -6.78 10.48 -12.74
CA ARG A 373 -6.02 11.73 -12.84
C ARG A 373 -5.19 11.75 -14.11
N TYR A 374 -4.69 12.91 -14.48
CA TYR A 374 -3.76 13.03 -15.60
C TYR A 374 -2.74 14.13 -15.38
N VAL A 375 -1.53 13.92 -15.91
CA VAL A 375 -0.52 14.96 -16.08
C VAL A 375 -0.64 15.52 -17.49
N GLU A 376 -0.69 16.84 -17.61
CA GLU A 376 -0.62 17.57 -18.89
C GLU A 376 0.19 18.86 -18.66
N ARG A 377 1.19 19.12 -19.51
CA ARG A 377 1.98 20.37 -19.50
C ARG A 377 2.60 20.73 -18.14
N GLY A 378 3.07 19.72 -17.39
CA GLY A 378 3.73 19.92 -16.10
C GLY A 378 2.79 20.23 -14.93
N GLU A 379 1.49 20.00 -15.10
CA GLU A 379 0.49 20.05 -14.04
C GLU A 379 -0.28 18.73 -13.97
N MET A 380 -0.75 18.38 -12.77
CA MET A 380 -1.63 17.25 -12.54
C MET A 380 -3.06 17.72 -12.26
N HIS A 381 -4.02 17.04 -12.87
CA HIS A 381 -5.44 17.32 -12.80
C HIS A 381 -6.23 16.07 -12.43
N THR A 382 -7.34 16.25 -11.71
CA THR A 382 -8.29 15.17 -11.41
C THR A 382 -9.42 15.19 -12.43
N ALA A 383 -9.62 14.06 -13.11
CA ALA A 383 -10.74 13.87 -14.04
C ALA A 383 -11.97 13.31 -13.32
N VAL A 384 -11.79 12.31 -12.46
CA VAL A 384 -12.83 11.68 -11.64
C VAL A 384 -12.26 11.37 -10.26
N GLY A 385 -13.08 11.46 -9.21
CA GLY A 385 -12.70 11.15 -7.83
C GLY A 385 -12.81 12.37 -6.91
N GLN A 386 -13.13 12.11 -5.64
CA GLN A 386 -13.45 13.17 -4.67
C GLN A 386 -12.58 13.15 -3.41
N GLY A 387 -11.86 12.06 -3.12
CA GLY A 387 -10.98 11.94 -1.96
C GLY A 387 -10.86 10.51 -1.43
N LEU A 388 -10.15 10.34 -0.31
CA LEU A 388 -9.81 9.02 0.27
C LEU A 388 -11.02 8.20 0.78
N PHE A 389 -12.18 8.83 0.98
CA PHE A 389 -13.34 8.22 1.64
C PHE A 389 -14.65 8.34 0.85
N ASP A 390 -14.57 8.86 -0.37
CA ASP A 390 -15.70 9.08 -1.25
C ASP A 390 -15.54 8.17 -2.48
N PHE A 391 -16.20 7.01 -2.42
CA PHE A 391 -16.09 5.93 -3.40
C PHE A 391 -17.43 5.24 -3.62
N GLY A 392 -17.51 4.39 -4.64
CA GLY A 392 -18.73 3.68 -4.99
C GLY A 392 -18.73 3.34 -6.47
N HIS A 393 -19.90 3.00 -7.00
CA HIS A 393 -20.05 2.62 -8.41
C HIS A 393 -21.13 3.46 -9.07
N VAL A 394 -20.77 4.66 -9.56
CA VAL A 394 -21.74 5.66 -10.05
C VAL A 394 -21.29 6.20 -11.41
N ASP A 395 -22.11 6.02 -12.45
CA ASP A 395 -21.94 6.65 -13.78
C ASP A 395 -22.40 8.11 -13.79
N GLY A 396 -22.02 8.85 -14.83
CA GLY A 396 -22.52 10.19 -15.12
C GLY A 396 -21.40 11.22 -15.26
N PRO A 397 -21.70 12.51 -15.06
CA PRO A 397 -20.70 13.58 -15.10
C PRO A 397 -19.53 13.29 -14.16
N ALA A 398 -18.31 13.60 -14.59
CA ALA A 398 -17.06 13.31 -13.86
C ALA A 398 -17.07 13.76 -12.39
N ALA A 399 -17.71 14.89 -12.10
CA ALA A 399 -17.82 15.45 -10.74
C ALA A 399 -18.68 14.59 -9.79
N GLU A 400 -19.60 13.80 -10.32
CA GLU A 400 -20.54 12.96 -9.56
C GLU A 400 -20.19 11.46 -9.64
N ALA A 401 -19.40 11.08 -10.64
CA ALA A 401 -19.00 9.71 -10.86
C ALA A 401 -18.09 9.20 -9.72
N LEU A 402 -18.28 7.94 -9.36
CA LEU A 402 -17.51 7.28 -8.32
C LEU A 402 -16.97 5.93 -8.81
N MET A 403 -15.79 5.61 -8.32
CA MET A 403 -15.09 4.33 -8.46
C MET A 403 -14.68 3.83 -7.07
N GLN A 404 -14.12 2.63 -7.00
CA GLN A 404 -13.56 2.07 -5.78
C GLN A 404 -12.23 1.35 -6.07
N HIS A 405 -11.15 1.96 -5.58
CA HIS A 405 -9.80 1.43 -5.63
C HIS A 405 -9.36 0.94 -7.04
N PRO A 406 -9.40 1.80 -8.08
CA PRO A 406 -9.01 1.43 -9.42
C PRO A 406 -7.51 1.16 -9.52
N LEU A 407 -7.11 0.09 -10.19
CA LEU A 407 -5.70 -0.30 -10.35
C LEU A 407 -5.16 -0.14 -11.78
N GLY A 408 -6.01 -0.28 -12.78
CA GLY A 408 -5.60 -0.28 -14.19
C GLY A 408 -6.17 0.91 -14.96
N VAL A 409 -5.42 1.43 -15.91
CA VAL A 409 -5.88 2.47 -16.83
C VAL A 409 -5.31 2.21 -18.22
N ALA A 410 -6.11 2.41 -19.27
CA ALA A 410 -5.66 2.31 -20.65
C ALA A 410 -6.41 3.31 -21.53
N VAL A 411 -5.74 3.78 -22.58
CA VAL A 411 -6.37 4.63 -23.59
C VAL A 411 -6.97 3.72 -24.66
N LEU A 412 -8.27 3.88 -24.90
CA LEU A 412 -9.00 3.12 -25.90
C LEU A 412 -8.77 3.70 -27.30
N PRO A 413 -8.92 2.89 -28.38
CA PRO A 413 -8.75 3.37 -29.75
C PRO A 413 -9.70 4.51 -30.16
N ASP A 414 -10.81 4.71 -29.44
CA ASP A 414 -11.76 5.80 -29.65
C ASP A 414 -11.40 7.08 -28.86
N GLY A 415 -10.29 7.07 -28.11
CA GLY A 415 -9.81 8.19 -27.29
C GLY A 415 -10.41 8.26 -25.89
N ARG A 416 -11.30 7.35 -25.51
CA ARG A 416 -11.78 7.23 -24.13
C ARG A 416 -10.74 6.56 -23.24
N ILE A 417 -10.83 6.82 -21.95
CA ILE A 417 -9.91 6.30 -20.95
C ILE A 417 -10.61 5.19 -20.18
N ALA A 418 -10.21 3.95 -20.44
CA ALA A 418 -10.71 2.80 -19.72
C ALA A 418 -10.04 2.71 -18.34
N VAL A 419 -10.81 2.40 -17.31
CA VAL A 419 -10.33 2.23 -15.94
C VAL A 419 -10.82 0.90 -15.38
N ALA A 420 -9.90 0.08 -14.89
CA ALA A 420 -10.20 -1.13 -14.14
C ALA A 420 -10.61 -0.74 -12.71
N ASP A 421 -11.91 -0.66 -12.47
CA ASP A 421 -12.52 -0.28 -11.20
C ASP A 421 -12.60 -1.51 -10.30
N THR A 422 -11.44 -1.84 -9.72
CA THR A 422 -11.10 -3.17 -9.19
C THR A 422 -12.08 -3.66 -8.14
N TYR A 423 -12.42 -2.85 -7.14
CA TYR A 423 -13.27 -3.30 -6.03
C TYR A 423 -14.76 -3.26 -6.37
N ASN A 424 -15.15 -2.56 -7.43
CA ASN A 424 -16.49 -2.67 -7.99
C ASN A 424 -16.63 -3.84 -8.99
N GLY A 425 -15.54 -4.55 -9.30
CA GLY A 425 -15.55 -5.64 -10.28
C GLY A 425 -16.01 -5.17 -11.66
N ALA A 426 -15.58 -3.98 -12.07
CA ALA A 426 -16.10 -3.30 -13.27
C ALA A 426 -14.99 -2.74 -14.16
N LEU A 427 -15.30 -2.64 -15.45
CA LEU A 427 -14.54 -1.85 -16.42
C LEU A 427 -15.33 -0.57 -16.70
N ARG A 428 -14.68 0.57 -16.50
CA ARG A 428 -15.25 1.90 -16.64
C ARG A 428 -14.62 2.63 -17.82
N ALA A 429 -15.29 3.63 -18.38
CA ALA A 429 -14.72 4.51 -19.40
C ALA A 429 -15.06 5.97 -19.12
N TYR A 430 -14.01 6.80 -19.08
CA TYR A 430 -14.12 8.24 -19.05
C TYR A 430 -13.94 8.81 -20.46
N ASP A 431 -14.82 9.70 -20.88
CA ASP A 431 -14.73 10.43 -22.14
C ASP A 431 -14.20 11.86 -21.90
N PRO A 432 -12.96 12.18 -22.30
CA PRO A 432 -12.40 13.52 -22.12
C PRO A 432 -13.13 14.63 -22.90
N GLY A 433 -13.86 14.27 -23.97
CA GLY A 433 -14.59 15.22 -24.80
C GLY A 433 -15.93 15.65 -24.20
N THR A 434 -16.61 14.74 -23.50
CA THR A 434 -17.91 15.02 -22.84
C THR A 434 -17.76 15.28 -21.34
N GLY A 435 -16.71 14.77 -20.71
CA GLY A 435 -16.54 14.80 -19.26
C GLY A 435 -17.44 13.81 -18.53
N GLU A 436 -17.86 12.72 -19.19
CA GLU A 436 -18.72 11.69 -18.61
C GLU A 436 -17.96 10.39 -18.35
N MET A 437 -18.38 9.68 -17.30
CA MET A 437 -17.92 8.35 -16.93
C MET A 437 -19.07 7.35 -17.08
N SER A 438 -18.80 6.21 -17.73
CA SER A 438 -19.78 5.14 -17.92
C SER A 438 -19.19 3.77 -17.57
N THR A 439 -20.07 2.78 -17.38
CA THR A 439 -19.68 1.38 -17.20
C THR A 439 -19.69 0.64 -18.55
N LEU A 440 -18.57 -0.03 -18.87
CA LEU A 440 -18.43 -0.86 -20.06
C LEU A 440 -18.67 -2.36 -19.78
N ALA A 441 -18.32 -2.83 -18.59
CA ALA A 441 -18.53 -4.22 -18.16
C ALA A 441 -18.59 -4.33 -16.63
N THR A 442 -19.24 -5.38 -16.13
CA THR A 442 -19.35 -5.72 -14.70
C THR A 442 -19.16 -7.22 -14.49
N GLY A 443 -19.06 -7.64 -13.22
CA GLY A 443 -18.88 -9.05 -12.86
C GLY A 443 -17.47 -9.56 -13.12
N LEU A 444 -16.49 -8.66 -13.18
CA LEU A 444 -15.07 -8.97 -13.31
C LEU A 444 -14.49 -9.27 -11.94
N ALA A 445 -13.69 -10.31 -11.82
CA ALA A 445 -13.10 -10.73 -10.56
C ALA A 445 -11.82 -9.94 -10.25
N GLU A 446 -11.98 -8.85 -9.50
CA GLU A 446 -10.91 -7.90 -9.13
C GLU A 446 -10.01 -7.54 -10.33
N PRO A 447 -10.55 -6.80 -11.32
CA PRO A 447 -9.78 -6.41 -12.48
C PRO A 447 -8.61 -5.52 -12.06
N SER A 448 -7.38 -6.01 -12.20
CA SER A 448 -6.16 -5.32 -11.78
C SER A 448 -5.53 -4.50 -12.92
N ASP A 449 -5.93 -4.79 -14.16
CA ASP A 449 -5.46 -4.07 -15.32
C ASP A 449 -6.46 -4.09 -16.48
N VAL A 450 -6.30 -3.12 -17.38
CA VAL A 450 -6.97 -3.07 -18.68
C VAL A 450 -5.92 -2.86 -19.76
N VAL A 451 -6.01 -3.61 -20.86
CA VAL A 451 -5.02 -3.59 -21.93
C VAL A 451 -5.72 -3.50 -23.28
N ALA A 452 -5.34 -2.51 -24.09
CA ALA A 452 -5.73 -2.44 -25.49
C ALA A 452 -4.86 -3.42 -26.31
N LEU A 453 -5.49 -4.45 -26.89
CA LEU A 453 -4.84 -5.46 -27.72
C LEU A 453 -5.30 -5.29 -29.17
N GLY A 454 -4.56 -4.54 -29.97
CA GLY A 454 -4.99 -4.13 -31.30
C GLY A 454 -6.39 -3.48 -31.32
N ASN A 455 -7.41 -4.22 -31.77
CA ASN A 455 -8.79 -3.73 -31.90
C ASN A 455 -9.75 -4.20 -30.78
N ARG A 456 -9.26 -4.90 -29.77
CA ARG A 456 -10.06 -5.39 -28.64
C ARG A 456 -9.48 -4.93 -27.32
N VAL A 457 -10.30 -4.95 -26.27
CA VAL A 457 -9.90 -4.61 -24.91
C VAL A 457 -9.88 -5.89 -24.09
N ALA A 458 -8.76 -6.18 -23.46
CA ALA A 458 -8.65 -7.25 -22.48
C ALA A 458 -8.59 -6.66 -21.07
N VAL A 459 -9.05 -7.43 -20.10
CA VAL A 459 -9.01 -7.11 -18.67
C VAL A 459 -8.24 -8.22 -17.97
N VAL A 460 -7.30 -7.86 -17.11
CA VAL A 460 -6.61 -8.81 -16.23
C VAL A 460 -7.50 -9.02 -15.00
N GLU A 461 -8.15 -10.17 -14.90
CA GLU A 461 -8.97 -10.54 -13.74
C GLU A 461 -8.10 -11.30 -12.73
N SER A 462 -7.56 -10.59 -11.75
CA SER A 462 -6.56 -11.13 -10.83
C SER A 462 -7.15 -12.28 -10.00
N ALA A 463 -8.34 -12.06 -9.42
CA ALA A 463 -9.01 -13.07 -8.60
C ALA A 463 -9.57 -14.25 -9.40
N ALA A 464 -9.80 -14.11 -10.72
CA ALA A 464 -10.16 -15.23 -11.60
C ALA A 464 -8.95 -15.88 -12.30
N HIS A 465 -7.73 -15.41 -12.02
CA HIS A 465 -6.49 -15.98 -12.53
C HIS A 465 -6.40 -16.05 -14.06
N ARG A 466 -6.91 -15.02 -14.75
CA ARG A 466 -6.98 -15.01 -16.21
C ARG A 466 -6.95 -13.60 -16.79
N LEU A 467 -6.79 -13.54 -18.11
CA LEU A 467 -7.19 -12.37 -18.90
C LEU A 467 -8.51 -12.69 -19.59
N ALA A 468 -9.44 -11.74 -19.59
CA ALA A 468 -10.73 -11.86 -20.25
C ALA A 468 -10.94 -10.74 -21.26
N VAL A 469 -11.70 -11.02 -22.32
CA VAL A 469 -12.18 -10.01 -23.27
C VAL A 469 -13.67 -9.87 -23.00
N PRO A 470 -14.10 -8.90 -22.16
CA PRO A 470 -15.51 -8.74 -21.85
C PRO A 470 -16.27 -8.25 -23.07
N ASP A 471 -17.55 -8.63 -23.16
CA ASP A 471 -18.48 -8.01 -24.11
C ASP A 471 -18.71 -6.55 -23.66
N LEU A 472 -18.15 -5.61 -24.41
CA LEU A 472 -18.31 -4.19 -24.12
C LEU A 472 -19.72 -3.75 -24.51
N ALA A 473 -20.52 -3.40 -23.52
CA ALA A 473 -21.85 -2.83 -23.72
C ALA A 473 -21.99 -1.60 -22.84
N GLU A 474 -22.27 -0.45 -23.45
CA GLU A 474 -22.59 0.76 -22.69
C GLU A 474 -23.92 0.55 -21.96
N ALA A 475 -23.85 0.38 -20.65
CA ALA A 475 -25.01 0.30 -19.78
C ALA A 475 -24.84 1.35 -18.70
N ALA A 476 -25.80 2.28 -18.59
CA ALA A 476 -25.81 3.26 -17.51
C ALA A 476 -26.06 2.54 -16.17
N VAL A 477 -25.08 2.58 -15.28
CA VAL A 477 -25.14 2.03 -13.93
C VAL A 477 -25.36 3.15 -12.91
N ALA A 478 -26.58 3.23 -12.36
CA ALA A 478 -26.90 4.04 -11.20
C ALA A 478 -26.67 3.23 -9.91
N GLY A 479 -25.41 2.84 -9.64
CA GLY A 479 -25.06 2.01 -8.49
C GLY A 479 -25.08 2.76 -7.16
N ARG A 480 -24.68 2.08 -6.08
CA ARG A 480 -24.77 2.61 -4.71
C ARG A 480 -23.58 3.51 -4.40
N HIS A 481 -23.87 4.69 -3.85
CA HIS A 481 -22.87 5.58 -3.27
C HIS A 481 -22.49 5.06 -1.88
N HIS A 482 -21.21 4.77 -1.64
CA HIS A 482 -20.73 4.26 -0.36
C HIS A 482 -19.78 5.27 0.28
N ARG A 483 -20.15 5.80 1.45
CA ARG A 483 -19.25 6.64 2.24
C ARG A 483 -18.89 5.90 3.51
N VAL A 484 -17.61 5.60 3.72
CA VAL A 484 -17.18 4.96 4.96
C VAL A 484 -17.18 5.96 6.10
N THR A 485 -18.18 5.85 6.98
CA THR A 485 -18.28 6.65 8.20
C THR A 485 -17.38 6.03 9.27
N ARG A 486 -16.10 6.39 9.29
CA ARG A 486 -15.26 6.16 10.47
C ARG A 486 -15.87 6.91 11.67
N LYS A 487 -15.76 6.35 12.88
CA LYS A 487 -16.19 7.02 14.11
C LYS A 487 -15.40 8.33 14.25
N ARG A 488 -16.09 9.45 14.08
CA ARG A 488 -15.46 10.78 14.05
C ARG A 488 -14.98 11.17 15.43
N THR A 489 -13.80 11.76 15.49
CA THR A 489 -13.30 12.43 16.69
C THR A 489 -14.03 13.76 16.81
N LYS A 490 -14.84 13.92 17.86
CA LYS A 490 -15.50 15.19 18.13
C LYS A 490 -14.48 16.24 18.56
N VAL A 491 -14.37 17.34 17.82
CA VAL A 491 -13.47 18.46 18.10
C VAL A 491 -14.26 19.75 18.30
N ALA A 492 -13.79 20.61 19.20
CA ALA A 492 -14.43 21.90 19.46
C ALA A 492 -14.25 22.85 18.26
N PRO A 493 -15.25 23.71 17.95
CA PRO A 493 -15.11 24.72 16.90
C PRO A 493 -14.02 25.75 17.21
N GLY A 494 -13.47 26.35 16.16
CA GLY A 494 -12.43 27.37 16.25
C GLY A 494 -11.03 26.78 16.43
N ARG A 495 -10.37 27.08 17.55
CA ARG A 495 -8.96 26.70 17.80
C ARG A 495 -8.86 25.26 18.30
N LEU A 496 -8.12 24.43 17.58
CA LEU A 496 -7.78 23.05 17.93
C LEU A 496 -6.26 22.93 18.10
N ARG A 497 -5.81 22.54 19.29
CA ARG A 497 -4.40 22.20 19.51
C ARG A 497 -4.14 20.78 19.02
N LEU A 498 -3.20 20.61 18.09
CA LEU A 498 -2.66 19.30 17.73
C LEU A 498 -1.35 19.09 18.49
N ASP A 499 -1.24 17.97 19.22
CA ASP A 499 0.00 17.54 19.86
C ASP A 499 0.35 16.12 19.37
N VAL A 500 1.50 15.98 18.72
CA VAL A 500 2.14 14.69 18.42
C VAL A 500 3.05 14.34 19.60
N LEU A 501 2.67 13.35 20.39
CA LEU A 501 3.45 12.87 21.51
C LEU A 501 4.48 11.88 20.99
N PHE A 502 5.76 12.15 21.24
CA PHE A 502 6.87 11.28 20.84
C PHE A 502 7.83 11.07 22.02
N GLU A 503 8.17 9.82 22.30
CA GLU A 503 9.22 9.44 23.23
C GLU A 503 10.19 8.51 22.49
N PRO A 504 11.49 8.84 22.38
CA PRO A 504 12.49 7.96 21.76
C PRO A 504 12.56 6.59 22.45
N ALA A 505 12.85 5.55 21.66
CA ALA A 505 13.07 4.20 22.16
C ALA A 505 14.21 4.17 23.18
N ALA A 506 14.17 3.18 24.09
CA ALA A 506 15.18 3.05 25.13
C ALA A 506 16.58 2.92 24.52
N GLY A 507 17.48 3.83 24.89
CA GLY A 507 18.85 3.90 24.34
C GLY A 507 19.01 4.81 23.12
N GLN A 508 17.95 5.44 22.65
CA GLN A 508 17.99 6.43 21.57
C GLN A 508 17.65 7.85 22.08
N LYS A 509 18.04 8.87 21.32
CA LYS A 509 17.75 10.28 21.60
C LYS A 509 17.42 11.04 20.32
N LEU A 510 16.58 12.05 20.42
CA LEU A 510 16.45 13.06 19.35
C LEU A 510 17.79 13.78 19.20
N ASP A 511 18.33 13.81 17.98
CA ASP A 511 19.59 14.51 17.68
C ASP A 511 19.32 15.80 16.91
N TYR A 512 19.60 16.94 17.54
CA TYR A 512 19.41 18.28 16.98
C TYR A 512 20.67 18.83 16.29
N THR A 513 21.73 18.02 16.16
CA THR A 513 23.04 18.49 15.67
C THR A 513 22.99 19.06 14.25
N PHE A 514 22.10 18.54 13.40
CA PHE A 514 22.00 18.92 11.98
C PHE A 514 20.67 19.59 11.58
N GLY A 515 19.84 19.96 12.55
CA GLY A 515 18.52 20.55 12.30
C GLY A 515 17.46 20.00 13.26
N SER A 516 16.19 20.35 13.03
CA SER A 516 15.12 19.72 13.80
C SER A 516 15.00 18.24 13.40
N PRO A 517 15.12 17.30 14.35
CA PRO A 517 14.92 15.89 14.09
C PRO A 517 13.45 15.54 13.92
N VAL A 518 12.53 16.49 14.13
CA VAL A 518 11.10 16.27 14.08
C VAL A 518 10.44 17.14 13.03
N GLN A 519 9.44 16.58 12.37
CA GLN A 519 8.65 17.28 11.37
C GLN A 519 7.18 16.85 11.51
N VAL A 520 6.26 17.80 11.50
CA VAL A 520 4.83 17.53 11.41
C VAL A 520 4.25 18.31 10.23
N THR A 521 3.59 17.61 9.33
CA THR A 521 2.82 18.19 8.23
C THR A 521 1.34 17.95 8.49
N VAL A 522 0.54 19.02 8.41
CA VAL A 522 -0.92 18.93 8.59
C VAL A 522 -1.62 19.42 7.34
N SER A 523 -2.60 18.68 6.89
CA SER A 523 -3.57 19.09 5.87
C SER A 523 -4.96 18.61 6.25
N ALA A 524 -5.95 18.94 5.44
CA ALA A 524 -7.32 18.52 5.66
C ALA A 524 -8.03 18.17 4.35
N ASP A 525 -9.03 17.32 4.48
CA ASP A 525 -10.00 16.99 3.45
C ASP A 525 -11.43 17.16 4.01
N PRO A 526 -12.24 18.10 3.51
CA PRO A 526 -11.89 19.05 2.45
C PRO A 526 -10.83 20.06 2.93
N PRO A 527 -9.98 20.63 2.04
CA PRO A 527 -8.93 21.59 2.43
C PRO A 527 -9.46 22.80 3.20
N GLN A 528 -10.70 23.22 2.88
CA GLN A 528 -11.38 24.35 3.52
C GLN A 528 -11.74 24.08 4.99
N LEU A 529 -11.62 22.85 5.49
CA LEU A 529 -11.78 22.53 6.91
C LEU A 529 -10.80 23.33 7.78
N LEU A 530 -9.60 23.62 7.27
CA LEU A 530 -8.59 24.40 7.97
C LEU A 530 -8.56 25.83 7.42
N ALA A 531 -8.97 26.79 8.26
CA ALA A 531 -8.76 28.21 7.98
C ALA A 531 -7.29 28.62 8.17
N GLU A 532 -6.63 28.07 9.20
CA GLU A 532 -5.21 28.28 9.48
C GLU A 532 -4.58 27.00 10.07
N GLY A 533 -3.25 26.91 10.00
CA GLY A 533 -2.51 25.79 10.59
C GLY A 533 -2.33 24.57 9.68
N ALA A 534 -2.56 24.68 8.37
CA ALA A 534 -2.07 23.68 7.41
C ALA A 534 -0.56 23.85 7.13
N GLY A 535 0.06 22.87 6.45
CA GLY A 535 1.45 22.91 6.00
C GLY A 535 2.42 22.20 6.94
N ARG A 536 3.72 22.41 6.74
CA ARG A 536 4.81 21.78 7.48
C ARG A 536 5.28 22.62 8.66
N THR A 537 5.62 21.97 9.78
CA THR A 537 6.29 22.56 10.94
C THR A 537 7.40 21.63 11.44
N GLU A 538 8.34 22.18 12.20
CA GLU A 538 9.45 21.47 12.87
C GLU A 538 9.22 21.32 14.38
N ASP A 539 7.95 21.45 14.80
CA ASP A 539 7.47 21.26 16.17
C ASP A 539 6.46 20.09 16.17
N LEU A 540 6.51 19.27 17.21
CA LEU A 540 5.58 18.17 17.43
C LEU A 540 4.18 18.67 17.81
N GLY A 541 4.02 19.93 18.20
CA GLY A 541 2.71 20.53 18.45
C GLY A 541 2.43 21.75 17.58
N ARG A 542 1.17 21.96 17.22
CA ARG A 542 0.73 23.18 16.53
C ARG A 542 -0.72 23.53 16.82
N GLU A 543 -1.05 24.79 16.59
CA GLU A 543 -2.43 25.24 16.61
C GLU A 543 -3.04 25.18 15.20
N LEU A 544 -4.27 24.68 15.13
CA LEU A 544 -5.11 24.63 13.94
C LEU A 544 -6.32 25.53 14.18
N VAL A 545 -6.77 26.24 13.14
CA VAL A 545 -8.04 26.97 13.17
C VAL A 545 -8.99 26.28 12.21
N LEU A 546 -10.03 25.67 12.77
CA LEU A 546 -11.09 25.04 12.00
C LEU A 546 -12.00 26.12 11.42
N ALA A 547 -12.33 26.03 10.13
CA ALA A 547 -13.15 27.02 9.45
C ALA A 547 -14.62 26.95 9.88
N ASP A 548 -15.24 28.13 9.96
CA ASP A 548 -16.68 28.24 10.21
C ASP A 548 -17.48 27.67 9.03
N GLY A 549 -18.56 26.95 9.33
CA GLY A 549 -19.49 26.41 8.32
C GLY A 549 -19.10 25.03 7.74
N ILE A 550 -17.99 24.45 8.16
CA ILE A 550 -17.63 23.05 7.86
C ILE A 550 -17.94 22.20 9.11
N GLU A 551 -18.90 21.30 9.02
CA GLU A 551 -19.31 20.49 10.18
C GLU A 551 -18.44 19.26 10.41
N GLN A 552 -17.71 18.82 9.38
CA GLN A 552 -16.97 17.56 9.39
C GLN A 552 -15.89 17.53 8.31
N GLY A 553 -14.87 16.69 8.52
CA GLY A 553 -13.81 16.45 7.55
C GLY A 553 -12.78 15.44 8.09
N VAL A 554 -11.60 15.40 7.49
CA VAL A 554 -10.47 14.57 7.92
C VAL A 554 -9.25 15.45 8.05
N LEU A 555 -8.59 15.42 9.21
CA LEU A 555 -7.26 16.00 9.39
C LEU A 555 -6.23 14.95 9.01
N GLN A 556 -5.42 15.26 8.00
CA GLN A 556 -4.27 14.45 7.63
C GLN A 556 -3.05 14.99 8.38
N VAL A 557 -2.43 14.15 9.19
CA VAL A 557 -1.24 14.51 9.96
C VAL A 557 -0.14 13.51 9.63
N VAL A 558 0.97 14.00 9.10
CA VAL A 558 2.20 13.22 8.88
C VAL A 558 3.20 13.70 9.90
N ALA A 559 3.68 12.83 10.79
CA ALA A 559 4.78 13.16 11.70
C ALA A 559 5.98 12.26 11.45
N GLN A 560 7.16 12.86 11.58
CA GLN A 560 8.44 12.21 11.43
C GLN A 560 9.33 12.60 12.61
N ALA A 561 10.10 11.66 13.13
CA ALA A 561 11.09 11.88 14.17
C ALA A 561 12.34 11.02 13.92
N ALA A 562 13.49 11.66 13.83
CA ALA A 562 14.79 11.00 13.73
C ALA A 562 15.40 10.85 15.14
N THR A 563 15.75 9.63 15.51
CA THR A 563 16.41 9.30 16.78
C THR A 563 17.73 8.60 16.54
N CYS A 564 18.78 8.95 17.26
CA CYS A 564 20.09 8.32 17.13
C CYS A 564 20.48 7.60 18.42
N ASP A 565 21.31 6.56 18.31
CA ASP A 565 21.80 5.83 19.47
C ASP A 565 22.53 6.76 20.44
N ALA A 566 22.20 6.69 21.74
CA ALA A 566 22.62 7.68 22.72
C ALA A 566 24.10 7.51 23.17
N GLU A 567 24.64 6.29 23.10
CA GLU A 567 25.95 5.91 23.67
C GLU A 567 26.83 5.09 22.70
N ALA A 568 26.86 5.43 21.41
CA ALA A 568 27.71 4.77 20.41
C ALA A 568 28.80 5.70 19.85
N GLU A 569 29.99 5.15 19.57
CA GLU A 569 31.11 5.87 18.93
C GLU A 569 30.77 6.30 17.49
N HIS A 570 29.86 5.55 16.84
CA HIS A 570 29.22 5.87 15.57
C HIS A 570 27.70 5.61 15.72
N PRO A 571 26.91 6.60 16.20
CA PRO A 571 25.49 6.39 16.45
C PRO A 571 24.75 6.19 15.14
N ALA A 572 24.02 5.07 15.03
CA ALA A 572 23.05 4.90 13.95
C ALA A 572 21.83 5.77 14.26
N CYS A 573 21.29 6.41 13.21
CA CYS A 573 20.06 7.19 13.31
C CYS A 573 18.93 6.45 12.62
N HIS A 574 17.78 6.43 13.27
CA HIS A 574 16.57 5.74 12.92
C HIS A 574 15.49 6.80 12.67
N LEU A 575 14.72 6.66 11.60
CA LEU A 575 13.61 7.56 11.32
C LEU A 575 12.30 6.83 11.60
N THR A 576 11.52 7.38 12.51
CA THR A 576 10.12 6.99 12.70
C THR A 576 9.24 7.93 11.91
N ARG A 577 8.38 7.40 11.04
CA ARG A 577 7.35 8.16 10.35
C ARG A 577 5.99 7.55 10.63
N GLN A 578 4.98 8.39 10.86
CA GLN A 578 3.62 7.94 11.00
C GLN A 578 2.63 8.95 10.42
N ASP A 579 1.67 8.42 9.68
CA ASP A 579 0.66 9.17 8.97
C ASP A 579 -0.72 8.84 9.58
N TRP A 580 -1.52 9.86 9.89
CA TRP A 580 -2.88 9.72 10.43
C TRP A 580 -3.88 10.48 9.57
N GLY A 581 -4.89 9.78 9.06
CA GLY A 581 -6.14 10.40 8.60
C GLY A 581 -7.17 10.37 9.72
N VAL A 582 -7.32 11.48 10.46
CA VAL A 582 -8.21 11.64 11.61
C VAL A 582 -9.55 12.23 11.17
N PRO A 583 -10.63 11.44 11.07
CA PRO A 583 -11.95 11.96 10.78
C PRO A 583 -12.42 12.78 11.97
N VAL A 584 -12.81 14.02 11.72
CA VAL A 584 -13.31 14.95 12.73
C VAL A 584 -14.76 15.33 12.47
N GLU A 585 -15.47 15.61 13.55
CA GLU A 585 -16.80 16.21 13.59
C GLU A 585 -16.71 17.44 14.50
N ILE A 586 -17.10 18.61 14.01
CA ILE A 586 -17.03 19.84 14.78
C ILE A 586 -18.29 19.95 15.63
N THR A 587 -18.14 19.81 16.93
CA THR A 587 -19.26 19.87 17.88
C THR A 587 -18.90 20.71 19.10
N GLY A 588 -19.89 21.36 19.72
CA GLY A 588 -19.67 22.19 20.90
C GLY A 588 -19.17 21.42 22.14
N ASP A 589 -19.36 20.10 22.17
CA ASP A 589 -18.87 19.17 23.21
C ASP A 589 -17.54 18.49 22.84
N GLY A 590 -16.94 18.84 21.70
CA GLY A 590 -15.71 18.22 21.20
C GLY A 590 -14.46 18.63 21.97
N VAL A 591 -13.36 17.89 21.76
CA VAL A 591 -12.08 18.21 22.40
C VAL A 591 -11.42 19.42 21.74
N SER A 592 -10.76 20.26 22.54
CA SER A 592 -9.93 21.38 22.05
C SER A 592 -8.46 20.99 21.86
N THR A 593 -8.11 19.73 22.16
CA THR A 593 -6.76 19.18 21.95
C THR A 593 -6.86 17.80 21.35
N LEU A 594 -6.29 17.63 20.16
CA LEU A 594 -6.12 16.37 19.47
C LEU A 594 -4.70 15.85 19.76
N LYS A 595 -4.60 14.68 20.38
CA LYS A 595 -3.33 14.05 20.72
C LYS A 595 -3.11 12.84 19.84
N LEU A 596 -2.02 12.84 19.09
CA LEU A 596 -1.55 11.71 18.28
C LEU A 596 -0.25 11.21 18.89
N VAL A 597 0.00 9.90 18.87
CA VAL A 597 1.19 9.33 19.51
C VAL A 597 2.08 8.75 18.44
N LEU A 598 3.20 9.42 18.15
CA LEU A 598 4.28 8.90 17.33
C LEU A 598 5.10 7.94 18.20
N ARG A 599 5.21 6.67 17.80
CA ARG A 599 5.96 5.66 18.57
C ARG A 599 7.18 5.21 17.78
N SER A 600 8.36 5.39 18.36
CA SER A 600 9.63 4.86 17.86
C SER A 600 9.84 3.39 18.24
#